data_AF-A0A9D5Z316-F1
#
_entry.id   AF-A0A9D5Z316-F1
#
_cell.length_a   1.000
_cell.length_b   1.000
_cell.length_c   1.000
_cell.angle_alpha   90.00
_cell.angle_beta   90.00
_cell.angle_gamma   90.00
#
_symmetry.space_group_name_H-M   'P 1'
#
loop_
_entity.id
_entity.type
_entity.pdbx_description
1 polymer ?
#
loop_
_entity_poly.entity_id
_entity_poly.type
_entity_poly.pdbx_seq_one_letter_code
_entity_poly.pdbx_strand_id
1 'polypeptide(L)'
;MKKFLLLLCATTIISGCQVITPEECRSTDWLSRGQGDGTKGRSANFLNEYILECTKANVPVDSEAWKKGYKEGLLTYCIAENGFRVGQQGLAYNSVCPNDSFLKNYN
;
A
#
# COMPACT_ATOMS: atom_id res chain seq x y z
N MET A 1 12.88 53.57 -18.64
CA MET A 1 12.72 53.23 -17.20
C MET A 1 11.25 52.86 -17.02
N LYS A 2 10.83 51.62 -16.78
CA LYS A 2 11.13 50.75 -15.63
C LYS A 2 10.88 49.29 -16.06
N LYS A 3 11.85 48.44 -15.77
CA LYS A 3 11.75 46.98 -15.89
C LYS A 3 10.70 46.51 -14.88
N PHE A 4 9.49 46.17 -15.33
CA PHE A 4 8.56 45.41 -14.49
C PHE A 4 8.93 43.94 -14.64
N LEU A 5 9.90 43.53 -13.83
CA LEU A 5 10.28 42.13 -13.67
C LEU A 5 9.11 41.44 -12.96
N LEU A 6 8.15 40.96 -13.74
CA LEU A 6 6.99 40.24 -13.22
C LEU A 6 7.49 38.87 -12.75
N LEU A 7 7.69 38.77 -11.44
CA LEU A 7 8.15 37.58 -10.73
C LEU A 7 7.13 36.46 -10.98
N LEU A 8 7.48 35.53 -11.87
CA LEU A 8 6.71 34.32 -12.14
C LEU A 8 6.84 33.42 -10.90
N CYS A 9 5.93 33.59 -9.95
CA CYS A 9 5.84 32.75 -8.76
C CYS A 9 5.30 31.37 -9.20
N ALA A 10 6.21 30.48 -9.60
CA ALA A 10 5.90 29.10 -9.91
C ALA A 10 5.57 28.37 -8.60
N THR A 11 4.29 28.35 -8.23
CA THR A 11 3.79 27.52 -7.13
C THR A 11 3.81 26.05 -7.57
N THR A 12 4.87 25.35 -7.18
CA THR A 12 4.89 23.89 -7.24
C THR A 12 3.92 23.34 -6.21
N ILE A 13 2.76 22.86 -6.66
CA ILE A 13 1.83 22.12 -5.81
C ILE A 13 2.50 20.78 -5.52
N ILE A 14 3.04 20.64 -4.31
CA ILE A 14 3.60 19.38 -3.83
C ILE A 14 2.40 18.51 -3.44
N SER A 15 1.91 17.68 -4.37
CA SER A 15 0.94 16.64 -4.04
C SER A 15 1.65 15.55 -3.23
N GLY A 16 1.34 15.44 -1.93
CA GLY A 16 1.80 14.32 -1.11
C GLY A 16 1.16 13.02 -1.62
N CYS A 17 1.95 11.95 -1.74
CA CYS A 17 1.40 10.61 -1.97
C CYS A 17 0.62 10.18 -0.73
N GLN A 18 -0.70 10.33 -0.78
CA GLN A 18 -1.60 9.77 0.22
C GLN A 18 -1.86 8.29 -0.08
N VAL A 19 -1.90 7.48 0.97
CA VAL A 19 -2.13 6.03 0.88
C VAL A 19 -3.61 5.69 0.61
N ILE A 20 -4.49 6.60 1.01
CA ILE A 20 -5.94 6.56 0.80
C ILE A 20 -6.50 7.98 0.93
N THR A 21 -7.51 8.30 0.13
CA THR A 21 -8.25 9.58 0.21
C THR A 21 -9.42 9.47 1.20
N PRO A 22 -9.94 10.60 1.73
CA PRO A 22 -11.16 10.58 2.54
C PRO A 22 -12.37 9.98 1.83
N GLU A 23 -12.45 10.11 0.51
CA GLU A 23 -13.56 9.55 -0.28
C GLU A 23 -13.43 8.04 -0.48
N GLU A 24 -12.21 7.55 -0.71
CA GLU A 24 -11.94 6.12 -0.72
C GLU A 24 -12.27 5.50 0.64
N CYS A 25 -11.99 6.15 1.77
CA CYS A 25 -12.35 5.61 3.09
C CYS A 25 -13.84 5.25 3.21
N ARG A 26 -14.74 6.02 2.57
CA ARG A 26 -16.21 5.81 2.66
C ARG A 26 -16.72 4.73 1.70
N SER A 27 -16.02 4.53 0.59
CA SER A 27 -16.47 3.70 -0.53
C SER A 27 -15.65 2.40 -0.68
N THR A 28 -14.58 2.25 0.09
CA THR A 28 -13.68 1.10 0.00
C THR A 28 -14.37 -0.17 0.51
N ASP A 29 -14.40 -1.19 -0.34
CA ASP A 29 -14.53 -2.58 0.11
C ASP A 29 -13.20 -3.03 0.72
N TRP A 30 -13.17 -3.10 2.04
CA TRP A 30 -11.98 -3.42 2.81
C TRP A 30 -11.47 -4.85 2.57
N LEU A 31 -12.35 -5.80 2.26
CA LEU A 31 -11.94 -7.17 1.91
C LEU A 31 -11.14 -7.16 0.61
N SER A 32 -11.71 -6.57 -0.45
CA SER A 32 -11.06 -6.45 -1.75
C SER A 32 -9.77 -5.63 -1.68
N ARG A 33 -9.75 -4.55 -0.88
CA ARG A 33 -8.54 -3.75 -0.65
C ARG A 33 -7.43 -4.59 0.00
N GLY A 34 -7.77 -5.33 1.07
CA GLY A 34 -6.84 -6.24 1.73
C GLY A 34 -6.27 -7.28 0.77
N GLN A 35 -7.13 -7.91 -0.04
CA GLN A 35 -6.69 -8.87 -1.05
C GLN A 35 -5.72 -8.26 -2.06
N GLY A 36 -6.01 -7.05 -2.53
CA GLY A 36 -5.12 -6.31 -3.42
C GLY A 36 -3.77 -5.96 -2.79
N ASP A 37 -3.72 -5.67 -1.49
CA ASP A 37 -2.47 -5.43 -0.77
C ASP A 37 -1.68 -6.72 -0.54
N GLY A 38 -2.37 -7.81 -0.21
CA GLY A 38 -1.78 -9.14 0.00
C GLY A 38 -1.15 -9.70 -1.28
N THR A 39 -1.83 -9.60 -2.43
CA THR A 39 -1.30 -10.05 -3.72
C THR A 39 -0.04 -9.29 -4.16
N LYS A 40 0.16 -8.08 -3.63
CA LYS A 40 1.35 -7.24 -3.88
C LYS A 40 2.45 -7.46 -2.84
N GLY A 41 2.22 -8.28 -1.81
CA GLY A 41 3.17 -8.47 -0.71
C GLY A 41 3.47 -7.19 0.07
N ARG A 42 2.54 -6.25 0.10
CA ARG A 42 2.69 -5.00 0.87
C ARG A 42 2.80 -5.32 2.35
N SER A 43 3.55 -4.50 3.10
CA SER A 43 3.63 -4.62 4.55
C SER A 43 2.25 -4.56 5.20
N ALA A 44 2.03 -5.36 6.24
CA ALA A 44 0.81 -5.32 7.04
C ALA A 44 0.58 -3.94 7.71
N ASN A 45 1.62 -3.09 7.80
CA ASN A 45 1.52 -1.74 8.36
C ASN A 45 0.55 -0.83 7.58
N PHE A 46 0.27 -1.13 6.31
CA PHE A 46 -0.70 -0.37 5.51
C PHE A 46 -2.08 -0.29 6.18
N LEU A 47 -2.49 -1.32 6.94
CA LEU A 47 -3.73 -1.24 7.71
C LEU A 47 -3.71 -0.11 8.74
N ASN A 48 -2.59 0.08 9.45
CA ASN A 48 -2.46 1.18 10.41
C ASN A 48 -2.48 2.54 9.71
N GLU A 49 -1.87 2.63 8.52
CA GLU A 49 -1.89 3.85 7.71
C GLU A 49 -3.32 4.18 7.25
N TYR A 50 -4.10 3.17 6.85
CA TYR A 50 -5.52 3.35 6.54
C TYR A 50 -6.34 3.79 7.74
N ILE A 51 -6.14 3.17 8.90
CA ILE A 51 -6.80 3.56 10.14
C ILE A 51 -6.48 5.03 10.47
N LEU A 52 -5.21 5.42 10.38
CA LEU A 52 -4.77 6.79 10.65
C LEU A 52 -5.45 7.79 9.72
N GLU A 53 -5.40 7.57 8.41
CA GLU A 53 -5.96 8.53 7.43
C GLU A 53 -7.49 8.56 7.45
N CYS A 54 -8.17 7.41 7.56
CA CYS A 54 -9.62 7.39 7.59
C CYS A 54 -10.21 7.92 8.91
N THR A 55 -9.48 7.80 10.02
CA THR A 55 -9.87 8.43 11.30
C THR A 55 -9.88 9.95 11.19
N LYS A 56 -8.94 10.56 10.45
CA LYS A 56 -8.96 12.02 10.19
C LYS A 56 -10.23 12.47 9.46
N ALA A 57 -10.83 11.59 8.67
CA ALA A 57 -12.09 11.81 7.98
C ALA A 57 -13.33 11.37 8.78
N ASN A 58 -13.16 10.92 10.02
CA ASN A 58 -14.19 10.31 10.87
C ASN A 58 -14.89 9.10 10.22
N VAL A 59 -14.14 8.31 9.44
CA VAL A 59 -14.64 7.09 8.80
C VAL A 59 -13.93 5.87 9.39
N PRO A 60 -14.65 4.89 9.95
CA PRO A 60 -14.03 3.69 10.50
C PRO A 60 -13.53 2.75 9.39
N VAL A 61 -12.43 2.04 9.67
CA VAL A 61 -11.87 1.00 8.79
C VAL A 61 -12.33 -0.37 9.26
N ASP A 62 -12.90 -1.18 8.36
CA ASP A 62 -13.16 -2.59 8.65
C ASP A 62 -11.86 -3.40 8.59
N SER A 63 -11.17 -3.42 9.74
CA SER A 63 -9.87 -4.05 9.89
C SER A 63 -9.92 -5.57 9.74
N GLU A 64 -11.03 -6.20 10.12
CA GLU A 64 -11.18 -7.65 10.03
C GLU A 64 -11.42 -8.09 8.59
N ALA A 65 -12.24 -7.35 7.84
CA ALA A 65 -12.39 -7.57 6.40
C ALA A 65 -11.05 -7.40 5.69
N TRP A 66 -10.31 -6.32 5.97
CA TRP A 66 -8.99 -6.10 5.37
C TRP A 66 -8.01 -7.23 5.70
N LYS A 67 -7.90 -7.64 6.97
CA LYS A 67 -7.00 -8.75 7.37
C LYS A 67 -7.37 -10.06 6.70
N LYS A 68 -8.67 -10.35 6.56
CA LYS A 68 -9.15 -11.55 5.87
C LYS A 68 -8.70 -11.54 4.41
N GLY A 69 -9.01 -10.47 3.68
CA GLY A 69 -8.63 -10.34 2.28
C GLY A 69 -7.11 -10.35 2.11
N TYR A 70 -6.39 -9.68 2.99
CA TYR A 70 -4.93 -9.65 2.99
C TYR A 70 -4.31 -11.04 3.09
N LYS A 71 -4.81 -11.88 4.01
CA LYS A 71 -4.39 -13.29 4.10
C LYS A 71 -4.71 -14.07 2.82
N GLU A 72 -5.88 -13.87 2.23
CA GLU A 72 -6.28 -14.51 0.97
C GLU A 72 -5.35 -14.09 -0.19
N GLY A 73 -5.03 -12.80 -0.31
CA GLY A 73 -4.12 -12.29 -1.33
C GLY A 73 -2.68 -12.77 -1.16
N LEU A 74 -2.23 -12.94 0.09
CA LEU A 74 -0.91 -13.51 0.39
C LEU A 74 -0.77 -14.96 -0.08
N LEU A 75 -1.86 -15.73 -0.20
CA LEU A 75 -1.78 -17.08 -0.77
C LEU A 75 -1.24 -17.08 -2.20
N THR A 76 -1.50 -16.01 -2.97
CA THR A 76 -0.98 -15.83 -4.32
C THR A 76 0.43 -15.26 -4.32
N TYR A 77 0.74 -14.34 -3.41
CA TYR A 77 2.08 -13.73 -3.33
C TYR A 77 3.13 -14.72 -2.78
N CYS A 78 2.75 -15.55 -1.81
CA CYS A 78 3.64 -16.40 -1.02
C CYS A 78 3.86 -17.79 -1.61
N ILE A 79 4.19 -17.82 -2.91
CA ILE A 79 4.54 -19.03 -3.66
C ILE A 79 6.04 -19.02 -4.01
N ALA A 80 6.61 -20.20 -4.26
CA ALA A 80 8.02 -20.38 -4.56
C ALA A 80 8.47 -19.57 -5.78
N GLU A 81 7.69 -19.63 -6.85
CA GLU A 81 7.97 -18.98 -8.14
C GLU A 81 8.06 -17.47 -7.97
N ASN A 82 7.18 -16.90 -7.16
CA ASN A 82 7.19 -15.47 -6.86
C ASN A 82 8.35 -15.10 -5.94
N GLY A 83 8.71 -15.96 -4.98
CA GLY A 83 9.93 -15.81 -4.16
C GLY A 83 11.17 -15.63 -5.04
N PHE A 84 11.40 -16.57 -5.96
CA PHE A 84 12.51 -16.50 -6.94
C PHE A 84 12.50 -15.23 -7.76
N ARG A 85 11.33 -14.85 -8.30
CA ARG A 85 11.19 -13.63 -9.10
C ARG A 85 11.53 -12.37 -8.29
N VAL A 86 11.00 -12.23 -7.09
CA VAL A 86 11.23 -11.06 -6.23
C VAL A 86 12.71 -10.98 -5.82
N GLY A 87 13.31 -12.12 -5.47
CA GLY A 87 14.74 -12.24 -5.15
C GLY A 87 15.65 -11.85 -6.31
N GLN A 88 15.41 -12.42 -7.50
CA GLN A 88 16.17 -12.11 -8.71
C GLN A 88 16.09 -10.63 -9.09
N GLN A 89 14.96 -9.98 -8.83
CA GLN A 89 14.76 -8.55 -9.09
C GLN A 89 15.36 -7.63 -8.02
N GLY A 90 15.89 -8.19 -6.92
CA GLY A 90 16.41 -7.40 -5.79
C GLY A 90 15.34 -6.59 -5.06
N LEU A 91 14.06 -6.99 -5.16
CA LEU A 91 12.96 -6.30 -4.50
C LEU A 91 12.94 -6.67 -3.02
N ALA A 92 12.70 -5.68 -2.14
CA ALA A 92 12.64 -5.92 -0.71
C ALA A 92 11.44 -6.81 -0.32
N TYR A 93 11.69 -7.78 0.56
CA TYR A 93 10.66 -8.62 1.16
C TYR A 93 10.19 -8.07 2.52
N ASN A 94 8.88 -7.91 2.67
CA ASN A 94 8.26 -7.31 3.86
C ASN A 94 7.94 -8.30 5.00
N SER A 95 8.51 -9.52 4.99
CA SER A 95 8.26 -10.53 6.04
C SER A 95 6.77 -10.91 6.20
N VAL A 96 6.02 -10.95 5.09
CA VAL A 96 4.55 -11.12 5.09
C VAL A 96 4.09 -12.57 4.88
N CYS A 97 4.96 -13.44 4.38
CA CYS A 97 4.58 -14.80 4.04
C CYS A 97 4.57 -15.72 5.28
N PRO A 98 3.47 -16.47 5.50
CA PRO A 98 3.34 -17.37 6.64
C PRO A 98 4.05 -18.72 6.43
N ASN A 99 4.62 -18.96 5.24
CA ASN A 99 5.29 -20.19 4.87
C ASN A 99 6.71 -19.92 4.39
N ASP A 100 7.55 -20.95 4.45
CA ASP A 100 8.97 -20.85 4.06
C ASP A 100 9.19 -21.02 2.56
N SER A 101 8.17 -21.42 1.78
CA SER A 101 8.33 -21.71 0.35
C SER A 101 8.77 -20.47 -0.42
N PHE A 102 8.20 -19.31 -0.09
CA PHE A 102 8.64 -18.04 -0.66
C PHE A 102 10.09 -17.73 -0.25
N LEU A 103 10.39 -17.79 1.05
CA LEU A 103 11.69 -17.42 1.61
C LEU A 103 12.85 -18.27 1.08
N LYS A 104 12.64 -19.57 0.93
CA LYS A 104 13.64 -20.51 0.38
C LYS A 104 14.03 -20.22 -1.07
N ASN A 105 13.19 -19.49 -1.81
CA ASN A 105 13.43 -19.15 -3.19
C ASN A 105 13.77 -17.66 -3.38
N TYR A 106 13.54 -16.82 -2.36
CA TYR A 106 13.80 -15.39 -2.40
C TYR A 106 15.29 -15.04 -2.28
N ASN A 107 16.09 -15.85 -1.59
CA ASN A 107 17.52 -15.65 -1.39
C ASN A 107 18.32 -16.92 -1.69
#